data_AF-A0AA40GRU4-F1
#
_entry.id   AF-A0AA40GRU4-F1
#
_cell.length_a   1.000
_cell.length_b   1.000
_cell.length_c   1.000
_cell.angle_alpha   90.00
_cell.angle_beta   90.00
_cell.angle_gamma   90.00
#
_symmetry.space_group_name_H-M   'P 1'
#
loop_
_entity.id
_entity.type
_entity.pdbx_description
1 polymer ?
#
loop_
_entity_poly.entity_id
_entity_poly.type
_entity_poly.pdbx_seq_one_letter_code
_entity_poly.pdbx_strand_id
1 'polypeptide(L)'
;EENVWKLCDYIRSQDQYPLEEFYAVFISNDRRMIPLWKQKSGHGDEPVVWDYHVILLHVPSGEQNFIYDLDTVLPFPCPFDVYSVEAFRLDDSLRPEFHRKIRMIRADLYLKTFASDRSHMKDANGKWQKPPPSYPCIETA
;
A
#
# COMPACT_ATOMS: atom_id res chain seq x y z
N GLU A 1 3.38 4.51 0.06
CA GLU A 1 4.62 4.01 0.73
C GLU A 1 4.85 4.63 2.11
N GLU A 2 4.96 5.96 2.26
CA GLU A 2 5.31 6.58 3.55
C GLU A 2 4.22 6.42 4.61
N ASN A 3 2.94 6.49 4.21
CA ASN A 3 1.82 6.26 5.13
C ASN A 3 1.86 4.87 5.77
N VAL A 4 2.19 3.83 4.99
CA VAL A 4 2.35 2.46 5.48
C VAL A 4 3.57 2.32 6.37
N TRP A 5 4.67 3.02 6.05
CA TRP A 5 5.86 3.07 6.91
C TRP A 5 5.51 3.66 8.28
N LYS A 6 4.78 4.79 8.31
CA LYS A 6 4.30 5.41 9.55
C LYS A 6 3.37 4.50 10.34
N LEU A 7 2.51 3.72 9.67
CA LEU A 7 1.67 2.74 10.32
C LEU A 7 2.50 1.60 10.96
N CYS A 8 3.54 1.11 10.27
CA CYS A 8 4.48 0.15 10.83
C CYS A 8 5.19 0.72 12.07
N ASP A 9 5.66 1.97 12.00
CA ASP A 9 6.36 2.63 13.12
C ASP A 9 5.42 2.85 14.32
N TYR A 10 4.17 3.20 14.05
CA TYR A 10 3.13 3.30 15.08
C TYR A 10 2.90 1.95 15.75
N ILE A 11 2.67 0.87 15.00
CA ILE A 11 2.47 -0.49 15.53
C ILE A 11 3.65 -0.91 16.41
N ARG A 12 4.89 -0.71 15.91
CA ARG A 12 6.11 -0.96 16.67
C ARG A 12 6.14 -0.20 18.01
N SER A 13 5.66 1.04 18.03
CA SER A 13 5.64 1.86 19.26
C SER A 13 4.56 1.46 20.27
N GLN A 14 3.48 0.82 19.82
CA GLN A 14 2.39 0.38 20.70
C GLN A 14 2.72 -0.92 21.43
N ASP A 15 3.63 -1.74 20.89
CA ASP A 15 4.05 -3.04 21.45
C ASP A 15 2.88 -4.00 21.73
N GLN A 16 1.78 -3.84 20.98
CA GLN A 16 0.56 -4.65 21.14
C GLN A 16 0.62 -5.95 20.34
N TYR A 17 1.31 -5.93 19.19
CA TYR A 17 1.41 -7.05 18.25
C TYR A 17 2.87 -7.21 17.78
N PRO A 18 3.34 -8.44 17.55
CA PRO A 18 4.66 -8.66 16.95
C PRO A 18 4.73 -8.04 15.55
N LEU A 19 5.79 -7.26 15.29
CA LEU A 19 5.94 -6.54 14.03
C LEU A 19 6.12 -7.50 12.84
N GLU A 20 6.60 -8.72 13.10
CA GLU A 20 6.79 -9.80 12.12
C GLU A 20 5.46 -10.35 11.56
N GLU A 21 4.34 -10.05 12.20
CA GLU A 21 3.01 -10.36 11.66
C GLU A 21 2.57 -9.38 10.57
N PHE A 22 3.28 -8.27 10.39
CA PHE A 22 2.90 -7.22 9.46
C PHE A 22 3.81 -7.18 8.22
N TYR A 23 3.20 -6.85 7.08
CA TYR A 23 3.87 -6.77 5.79
C TYR A 23 3.44 -5.51 5.05
N ALA A 24 4.41 -4.68 4.68
CA ALA A 24 4.19 -3.66 3.65
C ALA A 24 4.07 -4.37 2.29
N VAL A 25 2.94 -4.18 1.62
CA VAL A 25 2.62 -4.84 0.36
C VAL A 25 2.63 -3.79 -0.74
N PHE A 26 3.63 -3.86 -1.61
CA PHE A 26 3.72 -3.04 -2.82
C PHE A 26 3.00 -3.76 -3.94
N ILE A 27 2.10 -3.05 -4.61
CA ILE A 27 1.30 -3.54 -5.73
C ILE A 27 1.63 -2.66 -6.92
N SER A 28 2.10 -3.25 -8.02
CA SER A 28 2.40 -2.55 -9.27
C SER A 28 2.50 -3.56 -10.40
N ASN A 29 2.97 -3.16 -11.58
CA ASN A 29 3.33 -4.05 -12.67
C ASN A 29 4.37 -3.38 -13.58
N ASP A 30 4.78 -4.09 -14.63
CA ASP A 30 5.84 -3.62 -15.54
C ASP A 30 5.46 -2.32 -16.27
N ARG A 31 4.16 -2.06 -16.40
CA ARG A 31 3.63 -0.86 -17.05
C ARG A 31 3.29 0.27 -16.09
N ARG A 32 3.38 0.04 -14.78
CA ARG A 32 2.91 0.98 -13.76
C ARG A 32 1.47 1.42 -14.05
N MET A 33 0.61 0.45 -14.27
CA MET A 33 -0.82 0.66 -14.49
C MET A 33 -1.57 -0.49 -13.85
N ILE A 34 -1.95 -0.33 -12.59
CA ILE A 34 -2.71 -1.33 -11.84
C ILE A 34 -4.08 -0.76 -11.43
N PRO A 35 -5.19 -1.40 -11.81
CA PRO A 35 -6.50 -1.00 -11.35
C PRO A 35 -6.72 -1.48 -9.91
N LEU A 36 -7.26 -0.59 -9.05
CA LEU A 36 -7.79 -0.93 -7.74
C LEU A 36 -9.17 -0.30 -7.54
N TRP A 37 -10.11 -1.12 -7.11
CA TRP A 37 -11.48 -0.69 -6.81
C TRP A 37 -11.63 -0.20 -5.38
N LYS A 38 -12.78 0.42 -5.11
CA LYS A 38 -13.15 0.94 -3.78
C LYS A 38 -12.09 1.89 -3.23
N GLN A 39 -11.58 2.78 -4.07
CA GLN A 39 -10.59 3.80 -3.70
C GLN A 39 -11.29 5.15 -3.49
N LYS A 40 -10.84 5.94 -2.51
CA LYS A 40 -11.41 7.25 -2.13
C LYS A 40 -11.40 8.27 -3.28
N SER A 41 -10.40 8.20 -4.15
CA SER A 41 -10.30 9.03 -5.35
C SER A 41 -11.03 8.45 -6.56
N GLY A 42 -11.68 7.30 -6.42
CA GLY A 42 -12.48 6.68 -7.47
C GLY A 42 -13.89 7.25 -7.56
N HIS A 43 -14.58 6.94 -8.67
CA HIS A 43 -15.95 7.34 -8.91
C HIS A 43 -16.83 6.11 -9.14
N GLY A 44 -17.87 5.93 -8.32
CA GLY A 44 -18.78 4.79 -8.44
C GLY A 44 -18.06 3.44 -8.28
N ASP A 45 -18.25 2.54 -9.24
CA ASP A 45 -17.59 1.23 -9.28
C ASP A 45 -16.41 1.17 -10.29
N GLU A 46 -15.89 2.32 -10.71
CA GLU A 46 -14.70 2.38 -11.55
C GLU A 46 -13.42 2.23 -10.71
N PRO A 47 -12.39 1.54 -11.21
CA PRO A 47 -11.11 1.45 -10.53
C PRO A 47 -10.33 2.76 -10.66
N VAL A 48 -9.48 3.04 -9.67
CA VAL A 48 -8.38 3.99 -9.82
C VAL A 48 -7.19 3.22 -10.41
N VAL A 49 -6.59 3.76 -11.46
CA VAL A 49 -5.37 3.19 -12.05
C VAL A 49 -4.16 3.84 -11.40
N TRP A 50 -3.42 3.05 -10.62
CA TRP A 50 -2.21 3.48 -9.93
C TRP A 50 -0.96 3.08 -10.71
N ASP A 51 0.10 3.88 -10.58
CA ASP A 51 1.44 3.48 -10.99
C ASP A 51 2.01 2.41 -10.04
N TYR A 52 1.82 2.61 -8.74
CA TYR A 52 1.92 1.60 -7.70
C TYR A 52 1.02 1.99 -6.53
N HIS A 53 0.65 1.01 -5.70
CA HIS A 53 -0.04 1.24 -4.44
C HIS A 53 0.65 0.50 -3.31
N VAL A 54 0.54 1.00 -2.08
CA VAL A 54 1.12 0.34 -0.91
C VAL A 54 0.08 0.24 0.19
N ILE A 55 -0.16 -1.00 0.64
CA ILE A 55 -1.06 -1.32 1.75
C ILE A 55 -0.28 -2.06 2.84
N LEU A 56 -0.82 -2.12 4.07
CA LEU A 56 -0.30 -2.99 5.11
C LEU A 56 -1.17 -4.24 5.21
N LEU A 57 -0.54 -5.41 5.27
CA LEU A 57 -1.18 -6.68 5.59
C LEU A 57 -0.78 -7.11 7.00
N HIS A 58 -1.75 -7.50 7.82
CA HIS A 58 -1.55 -8.16 9.10
C HIS A 58 -1.94 -9.64 8.99
N VAL A 59 -1.02 -10.53 9.37
CA VAL A 59 -1.16 -11.98 9.33
C VAL A 59 -0.94 -12.55 10.73
N PRO A 60 -1.92 -12.40 11.64
CA PRO A 60 -1.86 -13.00 12.97
C PRO A 60 -1.91 -14.53 12.88
N SER A 61 -1.21 -15.21 13.79
CA SER A 61 -1.13 -16.68 13.78
C SER A 61 -2.48 -17.33 14.08
N GLY A 62 -3.08 -17.99 13.09
CA GLY A 62 -4.30 -18.78 13.26
C GLY A 62 -5.60 -17.97 13.32
N GLU A 63 -5.55 -16.68 12.97
CA GLU A 63 -6.69 -15.76 12.97
C GLU A 63 -6.94 -15.18 11.56
N GLN A 64 -7.97 -14.35 11.43
CA GLN A 64 -8.32 -13.64 10.20
C GLN A 64 -7.25 -12.61 9.83
N ASN A 65 -6.85 -12.58 8.55
CA ASN A 65 -5.93 -11.56 8.02
C ASN A 65 -6.65 -10.23 7.77
N PHE A 66 -5.93 -9.13 7.93
CA PHE A 66 -6.46 -7.77 7.74
C PHE A 66 -5.60 -6.92 6.81
N ILE A 67 -6.27 -6.08 6.02
CA ILE A 67 -5.68 -5.07 5.17
C ILE A 67 -5.91 -3.69 5.77
N TYR A 68 -4.85 -2.90 5.84
CA TYR A 68 -4.90 -1.47 6.15
C TYR A 68 -4.53 -0.71 4.88
N ASP A 69 -5.55 -0.20 4.21
CA ASP A 69 -5.43 0.67 3.04
C ASP A 69 -6.01 2.04 3.42
N LEU A 70 -5.17 3.07 3.49
CA LEU A 70 -5.64 4.41 3.85
C LEU A 70 -6.39 5.10 2.71
N ASP A 71 -6.31 4.56 1.49
CA ASP A 71 -6.95 5.10 0.31
C ASP A 71 -8.23 4.33 -0.07
N THR A 72 -8.63 3.30 0.69
CA THR A 72 -9.88 2.56 0.43
C THR A 72 -11.12 3.23 1.03
N VAL A 73 -12.29 2.98 0.44
CA VAL A 73 -13.61 3.27 1.03
C VAL A 73 -14.20 2.07 1.79
N LEU A 74 -13.52 0.92 1.77
CA LEU A 74 -13.84 -0.24 2.61
C LEU A 74 -13.52 0.05 4.09
N PRO A 75 -13.94 -0.82 5.04
CA PRO A 75 -13.58 -0.68 6.45
C PRO A 75 -12.06 -0.56 6.66
N PHE A 76 -11.66 0.08 7.75
CA PHE A 76 -10.26 0.21 8.13
C PHE A 76 -10.09 -0.22 9.60
N PRO A 77 -9.43 -1.35 9.89
CA PRO A 77 -8.93 -2.35 8.93
C PRO A 77 -10.05 -3.09 8.17
N CYS A 78 -9.72 -3.61 7.00
CA CYS A 78 -10.60 -4.44 6.18
C CYS A 78 -10.24 -5.92 6.32
N PRO A 79 -11.20 -6.83 6.54
CA PRO A 79 -10.94 -8.27 6.39
C PRO A 79 -10.34 -8.60 5.01
N PHE A 80 -9.31 -9.44 4.97
CA PHE A 80 -8.58 -9.75 3.74
C PHE A 80 -9.46 -10.32 2.63
N ASP A 81 -10.40 -11.20 2.97
CA ASP A 81 -11.36 -11.80 2.05
C ASP A 81 -12.24 -10.73 1.38
N VAL A 82 -12.75 -9.78 2.18
CA VAL A 82 -13.52 -8.63 1.68
C VAL A 82 -12.66 -7.76 0.76
N TYR A 83 -11.45 -7.38 1.19
CA TYR A 83 -10.57 -6.54 0.38
C TYR A 83 -10.18 -7.23 -0.94
N SER A 84 -9.87 -8.52 -0.89
CA SER A 84 -9.49 -9.32 -2.05
C SER A 84 -10.60 -9.40 -3.09
N VAL A 85 -11.87 -9.49 -2.67
CA VAL A 85 -13.01 -9.59 -3.58
C VAL A 85 -13.44 -8.21 -4.09
N GLU A 86 -13.55 -7.22 -3.20
CA GLU A 86 -14.18 -5.94 -3.53
C GLU A 86 -13.22 -4.93 -4.17
N ALA A 87 -12.00 -4.80 -3.62
CA ALA A 87 -11.02 -3.81 -4.03
C ALA A 87 -9.97 -4.38 -4.98
N PHE A 88 -9.44 -5.57 -4.66
CA PHE A 88 -8.43 -6.23 -5.46
C PHE A 88 -9.09 -6.84 -6.72
N ARG A 89 -10.10 -7.71 -6.58
CA ARG A 89 -10.72 -8.48 -7.69
C ARG A 89 -9.74 -9.43 -8.41
N LEU A 90 -10.26 -10.36 -9.21
CA LEU A 90 -9.46 -11.34 -9.96
C LEU A 90 -8.85 -10.75 -11.23
N ASP A 91 -7.58 -11.06 -11.48
CA ASP A 91 -6.84 -10.65 -12.68
C ASP A 91 -7.36 -11.30 -13.97
N ASP A 92 -8.06 -12.43 -13.90
CA ASP A 92 -8.66 -13.11 -15.06
C ASP A 92 -9.68 -12.22 -15.79
N SER A 93 -10.27 -11.25 -15.09
CA SER A 93 -11.17 -10.26 -15.67
C SER A 93 -10.45 -9.05 -16.29
N LEU A 94 -9.14 -8.94 -16.08
CA LEU A 94 -8.30 -7.85 -16.56
C LEU A 94 -7.57 -8.24 -17.84
N ARG A 95 -7.27 -7.24 -18.66
CA ARG A 95 -6.31 -7.41 -19.74
C ARG A 95 -4.91 -7.66 -19.15
N PRO A 96 -4.06 -8.52 -19.74
CA PRO A 96 -2.77 -8.91 -19.17
C PRO A 96 -1.84 -7.73 -18.80
N GLU A 97 -1.92 -6.61 -19.53
CA GLU A 97 -1.15 -5.40 -19.22
C GLU A 97 -1.51 -4.73 -17.88
N PHE A 98 -2.66 -5.08 -17.30
CA PHE A 98 -3.14 -4.58 -16.01
C PHE A 98 -2.98 -5.59 -14.87
N HIS A 99 -2.46 -6.79 -15.14
CA HIS A 99 -2.21 -7.81 -14.12
C HIS A 99 -1.29 -7.26 -13.05
N ARG A 100 -1.65 -7.49 -11.79
CA ARG A 100 -0.96 -6.92 -10.65
C ARG A 100 0.12 -7.87 -10.16
N LYS A 101 1.30 -7.33 -9.92
CA LYS A 101 2.41 -7.99 -9.23
C LYS A 101 2.50 -7.48 -7.80
N ILE A 102 2.86 -8.37 -6.90
CA ILE A 102 2.93 -8.09 -5.47
C ILE A 102 4.36 -8.29 -4.99
N ARG A 103 4.85 -7.33 -4.22
CA ARG A 103 6.07 -7.46 -3.41
C ARG A 103 5.71 -7.25 -1.95
N MET A 104 5.87 -8.30 -1.15
CA MET A 104 5.67 -8.25 0.30
C MET A 104 7.01 -8.05 1.01
N ILE A 105 7.04 -7.12 1.96
CA ILE A 105 8.21 -6.83 2.80
C ILE A 105 7.73 -6.83 4.24
N ARG A 106 8.31 -7.67 5.10
CA ARG A 106 7.98 -7.64 6.53
C ARG A 106 8.19 -6.25 7.11
N ALA A 107 7.33 -5.83 8.04
CA ALA A 107 7.34 -4.47 8.57
C ALA A 107 8.64 -4.12 9.31
N ASP A 108 9.27 -5.08 10.00
CA ASP A 108 10.58 -4.88 10.63
C ASP A 108 11.69 -4.59 9.61
N LEU A 109 11.72 -5.35 8.50
CA LEU A 109 12.63 -5.12 7.39
C LEU A 109 12.31 -3.80 6.67
N TYR A 110 11.02 -3.49 6.50
CA TYR A 110 10.58 -2.26 5.84
C TYR A 110 11.01 -1.02 6.64
N LEU A 111 10.82 -1.00 7.95
CA LEU A 111 11.30 0.08 8.82
C LEU A 111 12.83 0.21 8.77
N LYS A 112 13.56 -0.90 8.67
CA LYS A 112 15.03 -0.92 8.65
C LYS A 112 15.63 -0.47 7.31
N THR A 113 14.95 -0.71 6.19
CA THR A 113 15.57 -0.61 4.85
C THR A 113 14.90 0.37 3.90
N PHE A 114 13.68 0.83 4.20
CA PHE A 114 12.99 1.77 3.34
C PHE A 114 13.59 3.18 3.46
N ALA A 115 13.92 3.78 2.32
CA ALA A 115 14.27 5.17 2.21
C ALA A 115 13.59 5.78 0.97
N SER A 116 13.22 7.05 1.06
CA SER A 116 12.60 7.80 -0.03
C SER A 116 13.02 9.26 0.06
N ASP A 117 13.73 9.74 -0.96
CA ASP A 117 14.02 11.17 -1.15
C ASP A 117 12.85 11.91 -1.81
N ARG A 118 11.74 11.20 -2.08
CA ARG A 118 10.51 11.66 -2.75
C ARG A 118 10.73 12.19 -4.17
N SER A 119 11.88 11.95 -4.78
CA SER A 119 12.20 12.48 -6.11
C SER A 119 11.24 11.95 -7.19
N HIS A 120 10.72 10.74 -7.03
CA HIS A 120 9.72 10.14 -7.93
C HIS A 120 8.36 10.86 -7.91
N MET A 121 8.06 11.62 -6.86
CA MET A 121 6.84 12.41 -6.74
C MET A 121 6.93 13.79 -7.41
N LYS A 122 8.07 14.10 -8.07
CA LYS A 122 8.24 15.30 -8.89
C LYS A 122 8.02 14.97 -10.36
N ASP A 123 7.43 15.91 -11.11
CA ASP A 123 7.32 15.81 -12.56
C ASP A 123 8.65 16.17 -13.26
N ALA A 124 8.67 16.10 -14.59
CA ALA A 124 9.85 16.42 -15.40
C ALA A 124 10.34 17.87 -15.24
N ASN A 125 9.50 18.78 -14.73
CA ASN A 125 9.84 20.18 -14.45
C ASN A 125 10.24 20.38 -12.98
N GLY A 126 10.31 19.31 -12.18
CA GLY A 126 10.63 19.36 -10.76
C GLY A 126 9.47 19.78 -9.86
N LYS A 127 8.25 19.91 -10.39
CA LYS A 127 7.06 20.28 -9.62
C LYS A 127 6.46 19.04 -8.95
N TRP A 128 6.02 19.18 -7.71
CA TRP A 128 5.34 18.12 -6.98
C TRP A 128 4.02 17.71 -7.63
N GLN A 129 3.86 16.41 -7.88
CA GLN A 129 2.62 15.82 -8.37
C GLN A 129 1.51 15.87 -7.31
N LYS A 130 1.89 15.66 -6.04
CA LYS A 130 1.07 15.88 -4.84
C LYS A 130 1.92 16.58 -3.77
N PRO A 131 1.33 17.42 -2.90
CA PRO A 131 2.07 18.04 -1.82
C PRO A 131 2.81 16.98 -0.98
N PRO A 132 4.13 17.12 -0.75
CA PRO A 132 4.86 16.16 0.08
C PRO A 132 4.43 16.28 1.54
N PRO A 133 4.61 15.22 2.34
CA PRO A 133 4.42 15.30 3.79
C PRO A 133 5.35 16.35 4.43
N SER A 134 4.90 16.94 5.54
CA SER A 134 5.63 18.01 6.26
C SER A 134 6.83 17.51 7.07
N TYR A 135 6.91 16.21 7.35
CA TYR A 135 8.06 15.61 8.02
C TYR A 135 9.22 15.38 7.03
N PRO A 136 10.48 15.33 7.51
CA PRO A 136 11.65 15.03 6.69
C PRO A 136 11.50 13.72 5.89
N CYS A 137 12.29 13.57 4.84
CA CYS A 137 12.37 12.33 4.08
C CYS A 137 12.70 11.16 5.01
N ILE A 138 12.17 9.98 4.70
CA ILE A 138 12.52 8.76 5.41
C ILE A 138 13.87 8.30 4.85
N GLU A 139 14.87 8.22 5.72
CA GLU A 139 16.24 7.87 5.39
C GLU A 139 16.68 6.70 6.28
N THR A 140 17.52 5.82 5.74
CA THR A 140 18.18 4.74 6.49
C THR A 140 19.69 4.91 6.37
N ALA A 141 20.43 4.52 7.41
CA ALA A 141 21.88 4.74 7.55
C ALA A 141 22.72 3.87 6.62
#